data_AF-A0A2X3KID3-F1
#
_entry.id   AF-A0A2X3KID3-F1
#
_cell.length_a   1.000
_cell.length_b   1.000
_cell.length_c   1.000
_cell.angle_alpha   90.00
_cell.angle_beta   90.00
_cell.angle_gamma   90.00
#
_symmetry.space_group_name_H-M   'P 1'
#
loop_
_entity.id
_entity.type
_entity.pdbx_description
1 polymer ?
#
loop_
_entity_poly.entity_id
_entity_poly.type
_entity_poly.pdbx_seq_one_letter_code
_entity_poly.pdbx_strand_id
1 'polypeptide(L)'
;MPVLQNTSRLAVVAGGGNGFRLLAQNLYLSMFWRLEQGPAAAIGLSLVIGIVMAEVLRKLGADKVRVKWPNDLYLQDRKLAGILVELTGKTGDAAQIVIGAGINMAMRRVEESVVNQGWITLQEAGSISIVIRWRPC
;
A
#
# COMPACT_ATOMS: atom_id res chain seq x y z
N MET A 1 -1.74 22.62 -17.37
CA MET A 1 -1.25 23.15 -16.07
C MET A 1 -0.78 21.96 -15.25
N PRO A 2 0.46 21.96 -14.77
CA PRO A 2 1.35 20.80 -14.91
C PRO A 2 1.05 19.70 -13.90
N VAL A 3 0.74 18.52 -14.43
CA VAL A 3 0.78 17.23 -13.74
C VAL A 3 2.24 16.94 -13.45
N LEU A 4 2.64 17.05 -12.19
CA LEU A 4 4.00 16.76 -11.75
C LEU A 4 4.30 15.27 -11.92
N GLN A 5 5.38 15.02 -12.63
CA GLN A 5 5.97 13.74 -12.91
C GLN A 5 6.78 13.22 -11.70
N ASN A 6 6.90 11.89 -11.64
CA ASN A 6 8.12 11.18 -11.26
C ASN A 6 8.44 11.01 -9.75
N THR A 7 8.09 9.85 -9.19
CA THR A 7 9.03 9.10 -8.35
C THR A 7 8.76 7.61 -8.49
N SER A 8 9.68 6.91 -9.16
CA SER A 8 9.89 5.45 -9.11
C SER A 8 8.68 4.57 -9.42
N ARG A 9 8.51 4.25 -10.72
CA ARG A 9 7.89 2.98 -11.11
C ARG A 9 8.64 1.82 -10.43
N LEU A 10 8.08 1.28 -9.36
CA LEU A 10 8.30 -0.11 -8.97
C LEU A 10 6.93 -0.76 -8.85
N ALA A 11 6.46 -1.29 -9.98
CA ALA A 11 5.41 -2.29 -9.97
C ALA A 11 6.04 -3.60 -9.48
N VAL A 12 5.59 -4.14 -8.35
CA VAL A 12 5.73 -5.58 -8.14
C VAL A 12 4.60 -6.23 -8.93
N VAL A 13 4.88 -6.55 -10.19
CA VAL A 13 4.09 -7.53 -10.95
C VAL A 13 4.44 -8.88 -10.33
N ALA A 14 3.51 -9.49 -9.59
CA ALA A 14 3.64 -10.88 -9.16
C ALA A 14 3.45 -11.79 -10.39
N GLY A 15 4.51 -11.90 -11.20
CA GLY A 15 4.66 -12.85 -12.31
C GLY A 15 5.94 -13.65 -12.08
N GLY A 16 5.84 -14.98 -12.06
CA GLY A 16 6.89 -15.90 -11.61
C GLY A 16 8.26 -15.68 -12.25
N GLY A 17 9.30 -15.59 -11.41
CA GLY A 17 10.70 -15.51 -11.82
C GLY A 17 11.63 -15.37 -10.61
N ASN A 18 12.66 -16.21 -10.55
CA ASN A 18 13.52 -16.40 -9.39
C ASN A 18 14.44 -15.19 -9.11
N GLY A 19 14.37 -14.66 -7.89
CA GLY A 19 15.41 -13.83 -7.27
C GLY A 19 15.12 -12.32 -7.23
N PHE A 20 14.41 -11.85 -6.19
CA PHE A 20 14.25 -10.42 -5.91
C PHE A 20 15.15 -9.97 -4.75
N ARG A 21 16.16 -9.13 -5.05
CA ARG A 21 16.88 -8.35 -4.04
C ARG A 21 16.18 -7.00 -3.89
N LEU A 22 15.33 -6.87 -2.88
CA LEU A 22 14.61 -5.62 -2.60
C LEU A 22 15.57 -4.61 -1.96
N LEU A 23 16.14 -3.71 -2.78
CA LEU A 23 16.80 -2.47 -2.32
C LEU A 23 15.77 -1.42 -1.85
N ALA A 24 14.48 -1.75 -1.92
CA ALA A 24 13.40 -0.85 -1.57
C ALA A 24 13.24 -0.80 -0.03
N GLN A 25 13.49 0.37 0.54
CA GLN A 25 13.21 0.66 1.94
C GLN A 25 11.70 0.69 2.25
N ASN A 26 10.85 0.66 1.23
CA ASN A 26 9.39 0.67 1.31
C ASN A 26 8.80 -0.43 0.41
N LEU A 27 7.59 -0.89 0.72
CA LEU A 27 6.85 -1.83 -0.12
C LEU A 27 5.87 -1.05 -0.98
N TYR A 28 5.98 -1.19 -2.31
CA TYR A 28 5.00 -0.70 -3.27
C TYR A 28 4.44 -1.89 -4.05
N LEU A 29 3.12 -2.08 -3.99
CA LEU A 29 2.43 -3.19 -4.63
C LEU A 29 1.24 -2.65 -5.43
N SER A 30 0.97 -3.26 -6.58
CA SER A 30 -0.26 -3.04 -7.33
C SER A 30 -0.95 -4.37 -7.64
N MET A 31 -2.27 -4.40 -7.54
CA MET A 31 -3.10 -5.55 -7.87
C MET A 31 -4.21 -5.13 -8.84
N PHE A 32 -4.35 -5.86 -9.94
CA PHE A 32 -5.45 -5.70 -10.87
C PHE A 32 -6.63 -6.58 -10.47
N TRP A 33 -7.84 -6.04 -10.53
CA TRP A 33 -9.07 -6.79 -10.30
C TRP A 33 -10.15 -6.34 -11.30
N ARG A 34 -10.72 -7.29 -12.03
CA ARG A 34 -11.93 -7.12 -12.83
C ARG A 34 -13.18 -7.45 -12.02
N LEU A 35 -14.12 -6.51 -11.90
CA LEU A 35 -15.34 -6.62 -11.11
C LEU A 35 -16.57 -6.64 -12.03
N GLU A 36 -17.18 -7.82 -12.19
CA GLU A 36 -18.33 -8.03 -13.08
C GLU A 36 -19.59 -7.27 -12.61
N GLN A 37 -19.69 -6.95 -11.32
CA GLN A 37 -20.79 -6.18 -10.74
C GLN A 37 -20.76 -4.68 -11.11
N GLY A 38 -19.72 -4.25 -11.84
CA GLY A 38 -19.55 -2.91 -12.35
C GLY A 38 -19.07 -1.88 -11.31
N PRO A 39 -18.95 -0.60 -11.70
CA PRO A 39 -18.31 0.44 -10.89
C PRO A 39 -18.95 0.68 -9.51
N ALA A 40 -20.27 0.49 -9.40
CA ALA A 40 -21.01 0.73 -8.16
C ALA A 40 -20.58 -0.21 -7.03
N ALA A 41 -20.19 -1.45 -7.35
CA ALA A 41 -19.74 -2.42 -6.36
C ALA A 41 -18.33 -2.14 -5.82
N ALA A 42 -17.56 -1.26 -6.48
CA ALA A 42 -16.25 -0.82 -6.00
C ALA A 42 -16.33 0.37 -5.02
N ILE A 43 -17.52 0.91 -4.79
CA ILE A 43 -17.73 1.97 -3.80
C ILE A 43 -17.33 1.43 -2.42
N GLY A 44 -16.40 2.12 -1.76
CA GLY A 44 -15.89 1.70 -0.45
C GLY A 44 -14.82 0.60 -0.50
N LEU A 45 -14.44 0.10 -1.68
CA LEU A 45 -13.37 -0.90 -1.81
C LEU A 45 -12.07 -0.47 -1.14
N SER A 46 -11.71 0.81 -1.28
CA SER A 46 -10.52 1.36 -0.65
C SER A 46 -10.57 1.33 0.90
N LEU A 47 -11.76 1.51 1.49
CA LEU A 47 -11.95 1.39 2.94
C LEU A 47 -11.79 -0.06 3.39
N VAL A 48 -12.37 -1.01 2.65
CA VAL A 48 -12.23 -2.45 2.91
C VAL A 48 -10.77 -2.87 2.87
N ILE A 49 -10.03 -2.44 1.84
CA ILE A 49 -8.59 -2.70 1.73
C ILE A 49 -7.84 -2.09 2.92
N GLY A 50 -8.20 -0.87 3.33
CA GLY A 50 -7.65 -0.22 4.52
C GLY A 50 -7.82 -1.05 5.79
N ILE A 51 -9.03 -1.56 6.02
CA ILE A 51 -9.33 -2.41 7.18
C ILE A 51 -8.50 -3.69 7.15
N VAL A 52 -8.50 -4.41 6.02
CA VAL A 52 -7.74 -5.66 5.86
C VAL A 52 -6.25 -5.44 6.06
N MET A 53 -5.68 -4.38 5.46
CA MET A 53 -4.28 -4.04 5.65
C MET A 53 -3.96 -3.70 7.11
N ALA A 54 -4.81 -2.92 7.79
CA ALA A 54 -4.62 -2.61 9.20
C ALA A 54 -4.64 -3.88 10.08
N GLU A 55 -5.56 -4.80 9.82
CA GLU A 55 -5.63 -6.08 10.53
C GLU A 55 -4.39 -6.94 10.30
N VAL A 56 -3.91 -7.04 9.06
CA VAL A 56 -2.68 -7.78 8.73
C VAL A 56 -1.47 -7.15 9.42
N LEU A 57 -1.33 -5.83 9.38
CA LEU A 57 -0.21 -5.14 10.03
C LEU A 57 -0.23 -5.30 11.55
N ARG A 58 -1.43 -5.27 12.17
CA ARG A 58 -1.59 -5.58 13.60
C ARG A 58 -1.15 -7.01 13.91
N LYS A 59 -1.59 -8.00 13.13
CA LYS A 59 -1.15 -9.40 13.28
C LYS A 59 0.35 -9.59 13.12
N LEU A 60 1.02 -8.71 12.37
CA LEU A 60 2.46 -8.71 12.17
C LEU A 60 3.23 -7.94 13.27
N GLY A 61 2.55 -7.41 14.29
CA GLY A 61 3.16 -6.74 15.45
C GLY A 61 2.97 -5.22 15.51
N ALA A 62 2.28 -4.62 14.53
CA ALA A 62 1.98 -3.18 14.53
C ALA A 62 0.60 -2.90 15.17
N ASP A 63 0.44 -3.23 16.45
CA ASP A 63 -0.85 -3.32 17.15
C ASP A 63 -1.69 -2.02 17.13
N LYS A 64 -1.02 -0.87 17.07
CA LYS A 64 -1.66 0.46 17.14
C LYS A 64 -1.97 1.07 15.76
N VAL A 65 -1.82 0.31 14.67
CA VAL A 65 -2.17 0.79 13.33
C VAL A 65 -3.65 1.09 13.26
N ARG A 66 -4.02 2.24 12.69
CA ARG A 66 -5.40 2.70 12.50
C ARG A 66 -5.64 3.10 11.06
N VAL A 67 -6.84 2.83 10.56
CA VAL A 67 -7.30 3.36 9.28
C VAL A 67 -7.71 4.82 9.49
N LYS A 68 -7.12 5.73 8.74
CA LYS A 68 -7.56 7.11 8.61
C LYS A 68 -8.33 7.22 7.29
N TRP A 69 -9.59 7.62 7.41
CA TRP A 69 -10.47 7.74 6.26
C TRP A 69 -9.89 8.72 5.22
N PRO A 70 -10.01 8.44 3.91
CA PRO A 70 -10.62 7.24 3.32
C PRO A 70 -9.64 6.07 3.09
N ASN A 71 -8.34 6.34 2.94
CA ASN A 71 -7.43 5.41 2.25
C ASN A 71 -6.03 5.31 2.89
N ASP A 72 -5.82 5.88 4.08
CA ASP A 72 -4.49 5.92 4.68
C ASP A 72 -4.41 5.09 5.95
N LEU A 73 -3.24 4.53 6.23
CA LEU A 73 -2.94 3.89 7.51
C LEU A 73 -2.01 4.77 8.32
N TYR A 74 -2.34 4.91 9.59
CA TYR A 74 -1.62 5.73 10.54
C TYR A 74 -1.18 4.91 11.74
N LEU A 75 -0.01 5.27 12.27
CA LEU A 75 0.55 4.73 13.49
C LEU A 75 1.18 5.88 14.26
N GLN A 76 0.84 6.02 15.55
CA GLN A 76 1.29 7.16 16.37
C GLN A 76 0.98 8.54 15.71
N ASP A 77 -0.20 8.67 15.10
CA ASP A 77 -0.66 9.88 14.39
C ASP A 77 0.20 10.32 13.20
N ARG A 78 1.12 9.45 12.75
CA ARG A 78 1.95 9.61 11.56
C ARG A 78 1.55 8.63 10.47
N LYS A 79 1.67 9.04 9.21
CA LYS A 79 1.30 8.21 8.06
C LYS A 79 2.27 7.04 7.90
N LEU A 80 1.74 5.83 7.86
CA LEU A 80 2.47 4.57 7.71
C LEU A 80 2.33 3.99 6.31
N ALA A 81 1.12 4.03 5.75
CA ALA A 81 0.82 3.52 4.42
C ALA A 81 -0.25 4.34 3.73
N GLY A 82 -0.29 4.25 2.41
CA GLY A 82 -1.35 4.83 1.58
C GLY A 82 -1.89 3.80 0.59
N ILE A 83 -3.20 3.85 0.37
CA ILE A 83 -3.92 3.02 -0.59
C ILE A 83 -4.45 3.92 -1.70
N LEU A 84 -4.32 3.46 -2.94
CA LEU A 84 -4.86 4.10 -4.11
C LEU A 84 -5.72 3.07 -4.85
N VAL A 85 -6.97 3.42 -5.15
CA VAL A 85 -7.84 2.58 -5.96
C VAL A 85 -8.23 3.38 -7.18
N GLU A 86 -7.72 2.97 -8.34
CA GLU A 86 -8.11 3.51 -9.63
C GLU A 86 -9.15 2.60 -10.26
N LEU A 87 -10.22 3.20 -10.78
CA LEU A 87 -11.32 2.48 -11.39
C LEU A 87 -11.58 3.03 -12.79
N THR A 88 -11.66 2.12 -13.76
CA THR A 88 -12.12 2.42 -15.11
C THR A 88 -13.27 1.49 -15.47
N GLY A 89 -14.32 2.01 -16.09
CA GLY A 89 -15.50 1.23 -16.43
C GLY A 89 -16.69 2.12 -16.73
N LYS A 90 -17.64 1.60 -17.50
CA LYS A 90 -18.91 2.28 -17.81
C LYS A 90 -20.04 1.65 -17.01
N THR A 91 -21.08 2.42 -16.71
CA THR A 91 -22.30 1.89 -16.09
C THR A 91 -22.90 0.79 -16.98
N GLY A 92 -23.13 -0.39 -16.40
CA GLY A 92 -23.65 -1.56 -17.12
C GLY A 92 -22.60 -2.49 -17.73
N ASP A 93 -21.31 -2.22 -17.54
CA ASP A 93 -20.19 -3.10 -17.92
C ASP A 93 -19.32 -3.44 -16.70
N ALA A 94 -18.45 -4.44 -16.84
CA ALA A 94 -17.48 -4.81 -15.81
C ALA A 94 -16.54 -3.63 -15.53
N ALA A 95 -16.20 -3.42 -14.25
CA ALA A 95 -15.20 -2.45 -13.84
C ALA A 95 -13.81 -3.07 -13.83
N GLN A 96 -12.82 -2.31 -14.31
CA GLN A 96 -11.41 -2.61 -14.18
C GLN A 96 -10.84 -1.78 -13.05
N ILE A 97 -10.21 -2.44 -12.08
CA ILE A 97 -9.75 -1.82 -10.85
C ILE A 97 -8.25 -2.09 -10.72
N VAL A 98 -7.49 -1.04 -10.42
CA VAL A 98 -6.09 -1.13 -10.03
C VAL A 98 -5.96 -0.63 -8.59
N ILE A 99 -5.56 -1.53 -7.71
CA ILE A 99 -5.33 -1.25 -6.30
C ILE A 99 -3.81 -1.09 -6.10
N GLY A 100 -3.36 0.11 -5.76
CA GLY A 100 -2.00 0.39 -5.30
C GLY A 100 -1.92 0.47 -3.78
N ALA A 101 -0.89 -0.12 -3.18
CA ALA A 101 -0.58 0.00 -1.76
C ALA A 101 0.90 0.34 -1.59
N GLY A 102 1.18 1.42 -0.86
CA GLY A 102 2.52 1.84 -0.47
C GLY A 102 2.68 1.79 1.05
N ILE A 103 3.64 1.02 1.56
CA ILE A 103 3.90 0.85 3.00
C ILE A 103 5.34 1.27 3.32
N ASN A 104 5.50 2.14 4.32
CA ASN A 104 6.79 2.57 4.80
C ASN A 104 7.43 1.48 5.69
N MET A 105 8.50 0.83 5.22
CA MET A 105 9.11 -0.29 5.97
C MET A 105 10.32 0.12 6.79
N ALA A 106 11.31 0.75 6.16
CA ALA A 106 12.65 0.99 6.71
C ALA A 106 13.30 2.28 6.17
N MET A 107 12.52 3.19 5.57
CA MET A 107 13.04 4.44 5.01
C MET A 107 13.63 5.35 6.10
N ARG A 108 14.88 5.82 5.88
CA ARG A 108 15.61 6.62 6.89
C ARG A 108 15.67 8.12 6.60
N ARG A 109 15.49 8.53 5.35
CA ARG A 109 15.52 9.93 4.94
C ARG A 109 14.44 10.17 3.89
N VAL A 110 13.78 11.30 4.01
CA VAL A 110 12.81 11.83 3.05
C VAL A 110 13.17 13.28 2.83
N GLU A 111 13.15 13.72 1.57
CA GLU A 111 13.28 15.15 1.28
C GLU A 111 12.04 15.88 1.80
N GLU A 112 12.25 16.90 2.63
CA GLU A 112 11.16 17.69 3.24
C GLU A 112 10.28 18.41 2.19
N SER A 113 10.82 18.63 0.99
CA SER A 113 10.09 19.16 -0.17
C SER A 113 9.01 18.22 -0.70
N VAL A 114 9.08 16.91 -0.38
CA VAL A 114 8.19 15.86 -0.90
C VAL A 114 7.15 15.43 0.14
N VAL A 115 7.48 15.47 1.44
CA VAL A 115 6.58 15.03 2.51
C VAL A 115 6.44 16.12 3.57
N ASN A 116 5.30 16.79 3.54
CA ASN A 116 4.93 17.88 4.46
C ASN A 116 4.12 17.42 5.68
N GLN A 117 3.94 16.10 5.86
CA GLN A 117 3.17 15.50 6.94
C GLN A 117 4.03 14.49 7.72
N GLY A 118 3.74 14.31 9.01
CA GLY A 118 4.42 13.31 9.83
C GLY A 118 4.26 11.91 9.26
N TRP A 119 5.36 11.17 9.12
CA TRP A 119 5.41 9.79 8.64
C TRP A 119 6.17 8.90 9.61
N ILE A 120 5.93 7.59 9.52
CA ILE A 120 6.54 6.56 10.36
C ILE A 120 6.77 5.30 9.53
N THR A 121 7.75 4.50 9.94
CA THR A 121 8.05 3.19 9.33
C THR A 121 7.73 2.04 10.28
N LEU A 122 7.53 0.84 9.72
CA LEU A 122 7.37 -0.37 10.51
C LEU A 122 8.60 -0.70 11.37
N GLN A 123 9.80 -0.38 10.87
CA GLN A 123 11.05 -0.55 11.61
C GLN A 123 11.14 0.41 12.80
N GLU A 124 10.79 1.69 12.60
CA GLU A 124 10.82 2.71 13.66
C GLU A 124 9.78 2.44 14.75
N ALA A 125 8.62 1.91 14.36
CA ALA A 125 7.58 1.52 15.30
C ALA A 125 7.97 0.35 16.23
N GLY A 126 9.15 -0.24 16.05
CA GLY A 126 9.61 -1.44 16.79
C GLY A 126 8.74 -2.67 16.54
N SER A 127 7.84 -2.60 15.56
CA SER A 127 6.76 -3.56 15.37
C SER A 127 7.21 -4.78 14.58
N ILE A 128 8.30 -4.67 13.81
CA ILE A 128 8.66 -5.70 12.85
C ILE A 128 10.18 -5.91 12.77
N SER A 129 10.66 -7.03 13.31
CA SER A 129 11.85 -7.72 12.78
C SER A 129 11.36 -8.65 11.67
N ILE A 130 11.23 -8.18 10.43
CA ILE A 130 11.01 -9.06 9.28
C ILE A 130 12.30 -9.88 9.12
N VAL A 131 12.36 -11.01 9.80
CA VAL A 131 13.19 -12.13 9.37
C VAL A 131 12.36 -12.81 8.29
N ILE A 132 12.65 -12.53 7.02
CA ILE A 132 12.13 -13.34 5.92
C ILE A 132 12.74 -14.72 6.08
N ARG A 133 12.09 -15.58 6.87
CA ARG A 133 12.52 -16.96 7.06
C ARG A 133 12.00 -17.73 5.85
N TRP A 134 12.82 -17.77 4.80
CA TRP A 134 12.58 -18.66 3.67
C TRP A 134 12.51 -20.08 4.23
N ARG A 135 11.34 -20.71 4.20
CA ARG A 135 11.23 -22.16 4.46
C ARG A 135 11.42 -22.83 3.10
N PRO A 136 12.48 -23.62 2.89
CA PRO A 136 12.51 -24.54 1.77
C PRO A 136 11.33 -25.50 1.89
N CYS A 137 10.66 -25.75 0.77
CA CYS A 137 9.82 -26.93 0.61
C CYS A 137 10.67 -28.19 0.79
#